data_AF-A0AAU7TGV7-F1
#
_entry.id   AF-A0AAU7TGV7-F1
#
_cell.length_a   1.000
_cell.length_b   1.000
_cell.length_c   1.000
_cell.angle_alpha   90.00
_cell.angle_beta   90.00
_cell.angle_gamma   90.00
#
_symmetry.space_group_name_H-M   'P 1'
#
loop_
_entity.id
_entity.type
_entity.pdbx_description
1 polymer ?
#
loop_
_entity_poly.entity_id
_entity_poly.type
_entity_poly.pdbx_seq_one_letter_code
_entity_poly.pdbx_strand_id
1 'polypeptide(L)'
;MQDVQNFAAALQRVRRHAGLSYRRLAERAHYSHPHLIRATSGKQLPSWDVAAAFLSGCGVPADLMPVWRRRWEEASRDPRDIVRLLETAESLEDLGAAVAALARPRSLRVLEQQTGIPRATIQAWFRGARLAGRDRLDHLVHSVGATPAERSAVAEALDRLSSGRLPPVRAA
;
A
#
# COMPACT_ATOMS: atom_id res chain seq x y z
N MET A 1 -0.19 -1.87 11.84
CA MET A 1 0.55 -0.94 12.76
C MET A 1 2.08 -0.95 12.62
N GLN A 2 2.75 -2.05 12.26
CA GLN A 2 4.23 -2.08 12.15
C GLN A 2 4.75 -1.13 11.06
N ASP A 3 4.06 -1.05 9.92
CA ASP A 3 4.50 -0.24 8.77
C ASP A 3 4.41 1.27 9.03
N VAL A 4 3.39 1.71 9.77
CA VAL A 4 3.24 3.10 10.23
C VAL A 4 4.41 3.52 11.13
N GLN A 5 4.81 2.64 12.06
CA GLN A 5 5.96 2.90 12.94
C GLN A 5 7.28 2.91 12.15
N ASN A 6 7.45 1.98 11.20
CA ASN A 6 8.62 1.92 10.34
C ASN A 6 8.75 3.20 9.48
N PHE A 7 7.64 3.68 8.91
CA PHE A 7 7.60 4.91 8.13
C PHE A 7 7.93 6.14 8.98
N ALA A 8 7.32 6.26 10.17
CA ALA A 8 7.60 7.34 11.11
C ALA A 8 9.09 7.35 11.54
N ALA A 9 9.66 6.19 11.85
CA ALA A 9 11.09 6.06 12.15
C ALA A 9 11.98 6.47 10.97
N ALA A 10 11.56 6.17 9.74
CA ALA A 10 12.27 6.59 8.53
C ALA A 10 12.25 8.11 8.36
N LEU A 11 11.11 8.78 8.57
CA LEU A 11 11.03 10.26 8.56
C LEU A 11 11.96 10.87 9.62
N GLN A 12 11.98 10.32 10.83
CA GLN A 12 12.87 10.79 11.89
C GLN A 12 14.36 10.63 11.52
N ARG A 13 14.74 9.54 10.84
CA ARG A 13 16.11 9.37 10.33
C ARG A 13 16.47 10.44 9.31
N VAL A 14 15.59 10.75 8.36
CA VAL A 14 15.81 11.81 7.36
C VAL A 14 16.02 13.16 8.03
N ARG A 15 15.16 13.54 8.99
CA ARG A 15 15.32 14.80 9.74
C ARG A 15 16.64 14.87 10.49
N ARG A 16 17.04 13.77 11.15
CA ARG A 16 18.32 13.68 11.86
C ARG A 16 19.50 13.83 10.92
N HIS A 17 19.45 13.20 9.75
CA HIS A 17 20.49 13.32 8.73
C HIS A 17 20.60 14.76 8.19
N ALA A 18 19.47 15.44 8.01
CA ALA A 18 19.44 16.84 7.63
C ALA A 18 19.87 17.81 8.75
N GLY A 19 20.10 17.33 9.98
CA GLY A 19 20.50 18.16 11.13
C GLY A 19 19.42 19.16 11.59
N LEU A 20 18.15 18.97 11.20
CA LEU A 20 17.10 19.95 11.45
C LEU A 20 16.39 19.72 12.78
N SER A 21 16.21 20.78 13.57
CA SER A 21 15.20 20.77 14.63
C SER A 21 13.80 20.81 14.02
N TYR A 22 12.81 20.28 14.71
CA TYR A 22 11.43 20.35 14.23
C TYR A 22 10.91 21.80 14.12
N ARG A 23 11.49 22.78 14.84
CA ARG A 23 11.15 24.20 14.67
C ARG A 23 11.64 24.73 13.32
N ARG A 24 12.90 24.44 12.97
CA ARG A 24 13.46 24.76 11.65
C ARG A 24 12.74 24.04 10.52
N LEU A 25 12.31 22.81 10.76
CA LEU A 25 11.52 22.07 9.78
C LEU A 25 10.13 22.68 9.59
N ALA A 26 9.48 23.16 10.66
CA ALA A 26 8.19 23.84 10.56
C ALA A 26 8.24 25.09 9.66
N GLU A 27 9.30 25.88 9.77
CA GLU A 27 9.56 27.04 8.88
C GLU A 27 9.63 26.64 7.40
N ARG A 28 10.18 25.45 7.09
CA ARG A 28 10.38 24.95 5.72
C ARG A 28 9.20 24.17 5.15
N ALA A 29 8.45 23.48 6.01
CA ALA A 29 7.37 22.59 5.61
C ALA A 29 5.99 23.27 5.63
N HIS A 30 5.90 24.53 6.08
CA HIS A 30 4.64 25.28 6.24
C HIS A 30 3.60 24.58 7.13
N TYR A 31 4.05 23.72 8.04
CA TYR A 31 3.24 23.05 9.05
C TYR A 31 3.74 23.38 10.45
N SER A 32 2.84 23.41 11.44
CA SER A 32 3.24 23.72 12.81
C SER A 32 4.12 22.61 13.41
N HIS A 33 5.06 23.03 14.26
CA HIS A 33 5.97 22.12 14.97
C HIS A 33 5.26 20.95 15.71
N PRO A 34 4.16 21.19 16.47
CA PRO A 34 3.40 20.10 17.10
C PRO A 34 2.76 19.13 16.11
N HIS A 35 2.34 19.62 14.94
CA HIS A 35 1.79 18.78 13.87
C HIS A 35 2.88 17.84 13.34
N LEU A 36 4.08 18.34 13.06
CA LEU A 36 5.20 17.53 12.55
C LEU A 36 5.68 16.47 13.55
N ILE A 37 5.64 16.77 14.86
CA ILE A 37 5.91 15.77 15.91
C ILE A 37 4.85 14.67 15.87
N ARG A 38 3.56 15.04 15.78
CA ARG A 38 2.47 14.05 15.71
C ARG A 38 2.59 13.16 14.47
N ALA A 39 2.90 13.75 13.32
CA ALA A 39 3.12 13.05 12.06
C ALA A 39 4.27 12.03 12.11
N THR A 40 5.24 12.23 13.00
CA THR A 40 6.39 11.34 13.19
C THR A 40 6.30 10.48 14.44
N SER A 41 5.14 10.41 15.10
CA SER A 41 4.93 9.65 16.34
C SER A 41 4.77 8.14 16.14
N GLY A 42 4.45 7.69 14.92
CA GLY A 42 4.16 6.28 14.63
C GLY A 42 2.78 5.80 15.11
N LYS A 43 1.97 6.66 15.73
CA LYS A 43 0.60 6.32 16.18
C LYS A 43 -0.41 6.32 15.04
N GLN A 44 -0.24 7.20 14.06
CA GLN A 44 -1.08 7.32 12.88
C GLN A 44 -0.19 7.68 11.69
N LEU A 45 -0.56 7.21 10.50
CA LEU A 45 0.14 7.60 9.29
C LEU A 45 -0.26 9.03 8.94
N PRO A 46 0.69 9.96 8.72
CA PRO A 46 0.37 11.29 8.24
C PRO A 46 -0.24 11.22 6.83
N SER A 47 -0.96 12.25 6.40
CA SER A 47 -1.33 12.36 4.99
C SER A 47 -0.07 12.46 4.11
N TRP A 48 -0.20 12.09 2.83
CA TRP A 48 0.92 12.20 1.90
C TRP A 48 1.43 13.64 1.79
N ASP A 49 0.56 14.65 1.81
CA ASP A 49 0.95 16.06 1.72
C ASP A 49 1.85 16.48 2.88
N VAL A 50 1.52 16.05 4.10
CA VAL A 50 2.34 16.31 5.30
C VAL A 50 3.68 15.57 5.21
N ALA A 51 3.68 14.32 4.77
CA ALA A 51 4.90 13.54 4.59
C ALA A 51 5.82 14.13 3.51
N ALA A 52 5.25 14.54 2.37
CA ALA A 52 5.97 15.17 1.28
C ALA A 52 6.57 16.52 1.69
N ALA A 53 5.80 17.38 2.37
CA ALA A 53 6.33 18.64 2.90
C ALA A 53 7.44 18.43 3.94
N PHE A 54 7.31 17.42 4.80
CA PHE A 54 8.35 17.03 5.76
C PHE A 54 9.65 16.63 5.04
N LEU A 55 9.56 15.77 4.04
CA LEU A 55 10.70 15.27 3.28
C LEU A 55 11.36 16.38 2.47
N SER A 56 10.58 17.18 1.74
CA SER A 56 11.06 18.34 0.99
C SER A 56 11.71 19.37 1.91
N GLY A 57 11.13 19.64 3.09
CA GLY A 57 11.72 20.55 4.09
C GLY A 57 13.03 20.04 4.69
N CYS A 58 13.24 18.71 4.70
CA CYS A 58 14.51 18.08 5.06
C CYS A 58 15.51 18.02 3.90
N GLY A 59 15.15 18.52 2.71
CA GLY A 59 16.02 18.54 1.54
C GLY A 59 16.08 17.20 0.81
N VAL A 60 15.08 16.32 0.95
CA VAL A 60 15.04 15.10 0.15
C VAL A 60 14.82 15.48 -1.33
N PRO A 61 15.70 15.01 -2.23
CA PRO A 61 15.59 15.25 -3.67
C PRO A 61 14.26 14.78 -4.26
N ALA A 62 13.76 15.49 -5.29
CA ALA A 62 12.47 15.22 -5.91
C ALA A 62 12.40 13.85 -6.62
N ASP A 63 13.53 13.36 -7.12
CA ASP A 63 13.71 12.01 -7.70
C ASP A 63 13.53 10.89 -6.67
N LEU A 64 13.73 11.17 -5.38
CA LEU A 64 13.49 10.21 -4.31
C LEU A 64 12.04 10.25 -3.78
N MET A 65 11.26 11.27 -4.11
CA MET A 65 9.84 11.38 -3.68
C MET A 65 8.99 10.17 -4.08
N PRO A 66 9.09 9.60 -5.30
CA PRO A 66 8.35 8.40 -5.67
C PRO A 66 8.65 7.19 -4.76
N VAL A 67 9.89 7.04 -4.31
CA VAL A 67 10.30 5.95 -3.40
C VAL A 67 9.62 6.12 -2.04
N TRP A 68 9.60 7.34 -1.51
CA TRP A 68 8.90 7.66 -0.27
C TRP A 68 7.40 7.51 -0.38
N ARG A 69 6.82 7.91 -1.52
CA ARG A 69 5.40 7.74 -1.81
C ARG A 69 5.00 6.28 -1.79
N ARG A 70 5.80 5.42 -2.43
CA ARG A 70 5.56 3.97 -2.41
C ARG A 70 5.56 3.41 -0.99
N ARG A 71 6.55 3.77 -0.16
CA ARG A 71 6.61 3.36 1.25
C ARG A 71 5.44 3.88 2.08
N TRP A 72 4.97 5.09 1.79
CA TRP A 72 3.77 5.65 2.42
C TRP A 72 2.52 4.89 2.03
N GLU A 73 2.37 4.56 0.73
CA GLU A 73 1.24 3.75 0.23
C GLU A 73 1.21 2.37 0.88
N GLU A 74 2.38 1.72 1.00
CA GLU A 74 2.54 0.45 1.73
C GLU A 74 2.12 0.59 3.20
N ALA A 75 2.55 1.64 3.89
CA ALA A 75 2.19 1.87 5.29
C ALA A 75 0.74 2.33 5.52
N SER A 76 0.06 2.81 4.46
CA SER A 76 -1.36 3.23 4.51
C SER A 76 -2.34 2.07 4.45
N ARG A 77 -1.86 0.91 4.01
CA ARG A 77 -2.61 -0.34 4.00
C ARG A 77 -2.39 -1.05 5.33
N ASP A 78 -3.39 -1.76 5.83
CA ASP A 78 -3.15 -2.75 6.87
C ASP A 78 -2.97 -4.12 6.20
N PRO A 79 -1.74 -4.67 6.15
CA PRO A 79 -1.50 -5.96 5.51
C PRO A 79 -2.26 -7.10 6.20
N ARG A 80 -2.57 -6.97 7.50
CA ARG A 80 -3.30 -8.01 8.24
C ARG A 80 -4.77 -8.06 7.81
N ASP A 81 -5.37 -6.91 7.58
CA ASP A 81 -6.75 -6.85 7.09
C ASP A 81 -6.83 -7.40 5.67
N ILE A 82 -5.87 -7.07 4.80
CA ILE A 82 -5.82 -7.57 3.42
C ILE A 82 -5.62 -9.09 3.39
N VAL A 83 -4.65 -9.62 4.13
CA VAL A 83 -4.41 -11.07 4.19
C VAL A 83 -5.63 -11.80 4.72
N ARG A 84 -6.28 -11.29 5.78
CA ARG A 84 -7.50 -11.90 6.32
C ARG A 84 -8.64 -11.92 5.30
N LEU A 85 -8.83 -10.83 4.56
CA LEU A 85 -9.84 -10.76 3.48
C LEU A 85 -9.57 -11.80 2.39
N LEU A 86 -8.30 -11.99 2.00
CA LEU A 86 -7.90 -12.99 1.01
C LEU A 86 -8.09 -14.42 1.53
N GLU A 87 -7.79 -14.69 2.79
CA GLU A 87 -8.00 -15.99 3.43
C GLU A 87 -9.49 -16.37 3.46
N THR A 88 -10.37 -15.41 3.75
CA THR A 88 -11.83 -15.62 3.81
C THR A 88 -12.54 -15.48 2.46
N ALA A 89 -11.82 -15.18 1.37
CA ALA A 89 -12.44 -15.03 0.06
C ALA A 89 -12.98 -16.37 -0.46
N GLU A 90 -14.30 -16.44 -0.67
CA GLU A 90 -14.99 -17.64 -1.18
C GLU A 90 -15.46 -17.48 -2.63
N SER A 91 -15.41 -16.25 -3.15
CA SER A 91 -15.81 -15.92 -4.52
C SER A 91 -14.74 -15.11 -5.26
N LEU A 92 -14.88 -15.03 -6.59
CA LEU A 92 -14.06 -14.13 -7.41
C LEU A 92 -14.32 -12.66 -7.08
N GLU A 93 -15.50 -12.33 -6.58
CA GLU A 93 -15.84 -10.97 -6.15
C GLU A 93 -15.07 -10.58 -4.90
N ASP A 94 -14.98 -11.48 -3.91
CA ASP A 94 -14.19 -11.27 -2.69
C ASP A 94 -12.69 -11.13 -3.02
N LEU A 95 -12.17 -12.00 -3.89
CA LEU A 95 -10.79 -11.90 -4.37
C LEU A 95 -10.57 -10.57 -5.10
N GLY A 96 -11.49 -10.19 -5.98
CA GLY A 96 -11.44 -8.93 -6.71
C GLY A 96 -11.43 -7.71 -5.79
N ALA A 97 -12.29 -7.70 -4.77
CA ALA A 97 -12.38 -6.64 -3.78
C ALA A 97 -11.12 -6.55 -2.92
N ALA A 98 -10.56 -7.69 -2.49
CA ALA A 98 -9.32 -7.73 -1.71
C ALA A 98 -8.11 -7.25 -2.53
N VAL A 99 -7.98 -7.67 -3.79
CA VAL A 99 -6.94 -7.19 -4.71
C VAL A 99 -7.13 -5.70 -5.03
N ALA A 100 -8.38 -5.23 -5.16
CA ALA A 100 -8.67 -3.81 -5.33
C ALA A 100 -8.24 -3.01 -4.10
N ALA A 101 -8.52 -3.49 -2.88
CA ALA A 101 -8.06 -2.87 -1.64
C ALA A 101 -6.53 -2.80 -1.56
N LEU A 102 -5.86 -3.89 -1.95
CA LEU A 102 -4.40 -3.94 -2.10
C LEU A 102 -3.89 -2.97 -3.18
N ALA A 103 -4.66 -2.65 -4.22
CA ALA A 103 -4.24 -1.70 -5.24
C ALA A 103 -4.41 -0.22 -4.81
N ARG A 104 -5.28 0.09 -3.83
CA ARG A 104 -5.52 1.47 -3.36
C ARG A 104 -4.28 2.07 -2.69
N PRO A 105 -4.02 3.39 -2.84
CA PRO A 105 -4.86 4.41 -3.47
C PRO A 105 -4.64 4.59 -4.99
N ARG A 106 -3.97 3.66 -5.68
CA ARG A 106 -3.61 3.86 -7.10
C ARG A 106 -4.84 3.83 -8.00
N SER A 107 -4.89 4.72 -8.98
CA SER A 107 -5.93 4.71 -10.00
C SER A 107 -5.66 3.63 -11.05
N LEU A 108 -6.71 3.14 -11.71
CA LEU A 108 -6.58 2.13 -12.78
C LEU A 108 -5.64 2.58 -13.90
N ARG A 109 -5.59 3.89 -14.19
CA ARG A 109 -4.68 4.46 -15.20
C ARG A 109 -3.21 4.31 -14.81
N VAL A 110 -2.89 4.51 -13.53
CA VAL A 110 -1.52 4.31 -13.01
C VAL A 110 -1.14 2.84 -13.09
N LEU A 111 -2.07 1.94 -12.73
CA LEU A 111 -1.83 0.50 -12.80
C LEU A 111 -1.61 0.03 -14.24
N GLU A 112 -2.40 0.53 -15.19
CA GLU A 112 -2.21 0.24 -16.63
C GLU A 112 -0.83 0.69 -17.12
N GLN A 113 -0.41 1.90 -16.77
CA GLN A 113 0.92 2.41 -17.13
C GLN A 113 2.07 1.61 -16.50
N GLN A 114 1.88 1.12 -15.28
CA GLN A 114 2.91 0.37 -14.55
C GLN A 114 3.00 -1.09 -14.96
N THR A 115 1.86 -1.71 -15.31
CA THR A 115 1.78 -3.16 -15.56
C THR A 115 1.65 -3.53 -17.04
N GLY A 116 1.27 -2.58 -17.90
CA GLY A 116 0.89 -2.84 -19.29
C GLY A 116 -0.45 -3.57 -19.43
N ILE A 117 -1.18 -3.83 -18.34
CA ILE A 117 -2.47 -4.52 -18.36
C ILE A 117 -3.57 -3.50 -18.64
N PRO A 118 -4.44 -3.74 -19.64
CA PRO A 118 -5.51 -2.79 -19.97
C PRO A 118 -6.41 -2.50 -18.77
N ARG A 119 -6.78 -1.23 -18.59
CA ARG A 119 -7.65 -0.80 -17.47
C ARG A 119 -8.94 -1.61 -17.34
N ALA A 120 -9.53 -2.02 -18.47
CA ALA A 120 -10.77 -2.81 -18.51
C ALA A 120 -10.56 -4.23 -17.96
N THR A 121 -9.37 -4.81 -18.19
CA THR A 121 -9.00 -6.13 -17.66
C THR A 121 -8.80 -6.07 -16.15
N ILE A 122 -8.06 -5.07 -15.65
CA ILE A 122 -7.88 -4.84 -14.22
C ILE A 122 -9.24 -4.64 -13.54
N GLN A 123 -10.12 -3.85 -14.16
CA GLN A 123 -11.46 -3.60 -13.64
C GLN A 123 -12.33 -4.86 -13.61
N ALA A 124 -12.25 -5.73 -14.62
CA ALA A 124 -12.99 -7.00 -14.64
C ALA A 124 -12.53 -7.93 -13.50
N TRP A 125 -11.22 -7.97 -13.21
CA TRP A 125 -10.70 -8.72 -12.07
C TRP A 125 -11.17 -8.15 -10.73
N PHE A 126 -11.13 -6.83 -10.57
CA PHE A 126 -11.54 -6.18 -9.32
C PHE A 126 -13.04 -6.36 -9.01
N ARG A 127 -13.86 -6.61 -10.03
CA ARG A 127 -15.30 -6.93 -9.86
C ARG A 127 -15.58 -8.43 -9.78
N GLY A 128 -14.57 -9.30 -9.82
CA GLY A 128 -14.76 -10.74 -9.89
C GLY A 128 -15.42 -11.26 -11.17
N ALA A 129 -15.57 -10.41 -12.20
CA ALA A 129 -16.22 -10.76 -13.46
C ALA A 129 -15.37 -11.71 -14.34
N ARG A 130 -14.08 -11.86 -14.01
CA ARG A 130 -13.16 -12.75 -14.72
C ARG A 130 -12.07 -13.26 -13.78
N LEU A 131 -11.75 -14.55 -13.88
CA LEU A 131 -10.58 -15.15 -13.25
C LEU A 131 -9.29 -14.54 -13.84
N ALA A 132 -8.44 -13.98 -12.99
CA ALA A 132 -7.14 -13.48 -13.41
C ALA A 132 -6.17 -14.64 -13.68
N GLY A 133 -5.35 -14.54 -14.72
CA GLY A 133 -4.26 -15.49 -14.92
C GLY A 133 -3.19 -15.27 -13.85
N ARG A 134 -2.69 -16.35 -13.23
CA ARG A 134 -1.75 -16.32 -12.09
C ARG A 134 -0.58 -15.37 -12.32
N ASP A 135 0.15 -15.53 -13.43
CA ASP A 135 1.32 -14.71 -13.74
C ASP A 135 1.01 -13.20 -13.85
N ARG A 136 -0.16 -12.86 -14.41
CA ARG A 136 -0.56 -11.45 -14.56
C ARG A 136 -1.02 -10.85 -13.25
N LEU A 137 -1.70 -11.64 -12.41
CA LEU A 137 -2.10 -11.21 -11.08
C LEU A 137 -0.87 -11.03 -10.20
N ASP A 138 0.08 -11.96 -10.23
CA ASP A 138 1.35 -11.88 -9.51
C ASP A 138 2.16 -10.65 -9.96
N HIS A 139 2.22 -10.37 -11.26
CA HIS A 139 2.86 -9.16 -11.78
C HIS A 139 2.20 -7.88 -11.25
N LEU A 140 0.85 -7.81 -11.26
CA LEU A 140 0.10 -6.67 -10.74
C LEU A 140 0.33 -6.49 -9.23
N VAL A 141 0.27 -7.58 -8.47
CA VAL A 141 0.45 -7.58 -7.01
C VAL A 141 1.90 -7.17 -6.66
N HIS A 142 2.88 -7.61 -7.45
CA HIS A 142 4.27 -7.18 -7.29
C HIS A 142 4.46 -5.69 -7.63
N SER A 143 3.84 -5.19 -8.72
CA SER A 143 3.97 -3.79 -9.13
C SER A 143 3.35 -2.82 -8.12
N VAL A 144 2.30 -3.25 -7.40
CA VAL A 144 1.69 -2.43 -6.34
C VAL A 144 2.44 -2.47 -5.01
N GLY A 145 3.56 -3.18 -4.93
CA GLY A 145 4.38 -3.28 -3.72
C GLY A 145 3.77 -4.14 -2.62
N ALA A 146 3.01 -5.17 -2.98
CA ALA A 146 2.53 -6.13 -2.00
C ALA A 146 3.69 -6.85 -1.30
N THR A 147 3.52 -7.05 0.00
CA THR A 147 4.42 -7.82 0.85
C THR A 147 4.48 -9.29 0.40
N PRO A 148 5.51 -10.05 0.80
CA PRO A 148 5.56 -11.50 0.55
C PRO A 148 4.30 -12.23 1.06
N ALA A 149 3.79 -11.86 2.25
CA ALA A 149 2.61 -12.48 2.83
C ALA A 149 1.34 -12.21 2.01
N GLU A 150 1.12 -10.97 1.57
CA GLU A 150 -0.01 -10.63 0.70
C GLU A 150 0.07 -11.36 -0.65
N ARG A 151 1.27 -11.47 -1.24
CA ARG A 151 1.48 -12.23 -2.49
C ARG A 151 1.12 -13.70 -2.33
N SER A 152 1.59 -14.34 -1.28
CA SER A 152 1.23 -15.72 -0.97
C SER A 152 -0.27 -15.89 -0.78
N ALA A 153 -0.92 -15.00 -0.03
CA ALA A 153 -2.36 -15.06 0.21
C ALA A 153 -3.18 -14.87 -1.08
N VAL A 154 -2.78 -13.97 -1.98
CA VAL A 154 -3.45 -13.81 -3.29
C VAL A 154 -3.31 -15.07 -4.13
N ALA A 155 -2.11 -15.64 -4.22
CA ALA A 155 -1.87 -16.86 -4.99
C ALA A 155 -2.66 -18.05 -4.45
N GLU A 156 -2.73 -18.23 -3.13
CA GLU A 156 -3.51 -19.28 -2.48
C GLU A 156 -5.02 -19.08 -2.67
N ALA A 157 -5.53 -17.85 -2.58
CA ALA A 157 -6.93 -17.56 -2.85
C ALA A 157 -7.29 -17.86 -4.32
N LEU A 158 -6.43 -17.49 -5.27
CA LEU A 158 -6.62 -17.80 -6.68
C LEU A 158 -6.62 -19.32 -6.93
N ASP A 159 -5.65 -20.04 -6.37
CA ASP A 159 -5.52 -21.51 -6.52
C ASP A 159 -6.72 -22.25 -5.92
N ARG A 160 -7.26 -21.79 -4.78
CA ARG A 160 -8.50 -22.34 -4.18
C ARG A 160 -9.70 -22.18 -5.09
N LEU A 161 -9.92 -20.97 -5.60
CA LEU A 161 -11.03 -20.64 -6.48
C LEU A 161 -10.92 -21.34 -7.84
N SER A 162 -9.71 -21.49 -8.39
CA SER A 162 -9.49 -22.20 -9.65
C SER A 162 -9.66 -23.72 -9.51
N SER A 163 -9.35 -24.27 -8.34
CA SER A 163 -9.47 -25.71 -8.06
C SER A 163 -10.90 -26.15 -7.71
N GLY A 164 -11.86 -25.21 -7.59
CA GLY A 164 -13.21 -25.51 -7.10
C GLY A 164 -13.27 -26.01 -5.65
N ARG A 165 -12.17 -25.88 -4.90
CA ARG A 165 -12.11 -26.22 -3.47
C ARG A 165 -12.57 -25.02 -2.66
N LEU A 166 -13.87 -24.93 -2.43
CA LEU A 166 -14.43 -24.11 -1.35
C LEU A 166 -13.72 -24.51 -0.05
N PRO A 167 -13.35 -23.56 0.82
CA PRO A 167 -12.85 -23.91 2.14
C PRO A 167 -13.91 -24.77 2.86
N PRO A 168 -13.52 -25.74 3.70
CA PRO A 168 -14.49 -26.38 4.56
C PRO A 168 -15.15 -25.27 5.38
N VAL A 169 -16.47 -25.11 5.21
CA VAL A 169 -17.29 -24.23 6.05
C VAL A 169 -16.86 -24.49 7.48
N ARG A 170 -16.25 -23.51 8.12
CA ARG A 170 -15.97 -23.58 9.55
C ARG A 170 -17.32 -23.55 10.24
N ALA A 171 -17.84 -24.74 10.53
CA ALA A 171 -18.97 -24.91 11.41
C ALA A 171 -18.63 -24.24 12.75
N ALA A 172 -19.41 -23.22 13.08
CA ALA A 172 -19.42 -22.59 14.39
C ALA A 172 -19.93 -23.56 15.45
#